data_AF-T0JX44-F1
#
_entry.id   AF-T0JX44-F1
#
_cell.length_a   1.000
_cell.length_b   1.000
_cell.length_c   1.000
_cell.angle_alpha   90.00
_cell.angle_beta   90.00
_cell.angle_gamma   90.00
#
_symmetry.space_group_name_H-M   'P 1'
#
loop_
_entity.id
_entity.type
_entity.pdbx_description
1 polymer ?
#
loop_
_entity_poly.entity_id
_entity_poly.type
_entity_poly.pdbx_seq_one_letter_code
_entity_poly.pdbx_strand_id
1 'polypeptide(L)'
;MQALSKSLKTTESNPFVFVIIDGDGAVFQDMLLKAGADGGSQAGYLLHNEIMNYVSEAYPQAASQDWSVMVQIVLNLDGLAKKLHACGIISNTAAERTLSDFGRGFGRAQPLFSFIDVGSGKESADHKIRETLRLMVRINQCKHIFFGPCHDNGYLPVLEPYKLDPKVYPRLTLIETTPAEEGFKHLNFHRISFKSVFRSEKLPDRVERPSVSSVSSVSAVASPPTAGMQPLPPPVHVPTTNGNGGALLRSNTNESQPQRVASPQSSSGGARTPTSWSVVTKVSTGKTIDISSKKPAPKKYYLLNVESQRVDEQFPRIDPNVEKRFKERMTKSGKNLCNNFHLHGFCKNGDACPFLHGEKLSQGELTLLKQKSRGIPCNDMSGCDNADCMLGHHCRWLKNCEHSSCRFQGYHDIDTKPRVKVYEDGTTQMLAT
;
A
#
# COMPACT_ATOMS: atom_id res chain seq x y z
N MET A 1 -7.95 30.25 52.30
CA MET A 1 -7.49 29.09 51.50
C MET A 1 -8.56 28.04 51.20
N GLN A 2 -9.57 27.80 52.06
CA GLN A 2 -10.65 26.84 51.77
C GLN A 2 -11.65 27.26 50.66
N ALA A 3 -11.82 28.57 50.42
CA ALA A 3 -12.68 29.06 49.33
C ALA A 3 -12.05 28.85 47.94
N LEU A 4 -10.71 28.95 47.84
CA LEU A 4 -9.97 28.71 46.60
C LEU A 4 -9.97 27.23 46.21
N SER A 5 -9.91 26.31 47.19
CA SER A 5 -10.01 24.86 46.94
C SER A 5 -11.42 24.39 46.60
N LYS A 6 -12.47 25.13 47.01
CA LYS A 6 -13.85 24.92 46.53
C LYS A 6 -14.10 25.55 45.14
N SER A 7 -13.45 26.67 44.83
CA SER A 7 -13.55 27.33 43.51
C SER A 7 -12.86 26.54 42.38
N LEU A 8 -11.86 25.71 42.69
CA LEU A 8 -11.26 24.78 41.72
C LEU A 8 -12.12 23.51 41.47
N LYS A 9 -13.13 23.25 42.31
CA LYS A 9 -14.08 22.13 42.14
C LYS A 9 -15.30 22.49 41.28
N THR A 10 -15.38 23.73 40.80
CA THR A 10 -16.51 24.29 40.04
C THR A 10 -16.06 24.93 38.72
N THR A 11 -14.92 24.53 38.16
CA THR A 11 -14.86 24.43 36.70
C THR A 11 -15.75 23.26 36.32
N GLU A 12 -16.82 23.52 35.58
CA GLU A 12 -17.66 22.51 34.92
C GLU A 12 -16.74 21.49 34.25
N SER A 13 -16.41 20.41 34.96
CA SER A 13 -15.58 19.36 34.39
C SER A 13 -16.54 18.54 33.54
N ASN A 14 -16.24 18.40 32.26
CA ASN A 14 -16.92 17.48 31.36
C ASN A 14 -16.06 16.21 31.31
N PRO A 15 -16.16 15.31 32.32
CA PRO A 15 -15.41 14.07 32.33
C PRO A 15 -15.80 13.23 31.12
N PHE A 16 -14.83 12.52 30.57
CA PHE A 16 -15.09 11.65 29.44
C PHE A 16 -14.22 10.41 29.46
N VAL A 17 -14.71 9.41 28.75
CA VAL A 17 -14.01 8.18 28.39
C VAL A 17 -13.56 8.34 26.96
N PHE A 18 -12.28 8.02 26.71
CA PHE A 18 -11.72 8.05 25.37
C PHE A 18 -11.44 6.63 24.88
N VAL A 19 -11.79 6.35 23.64
CA VAL A 19 -11.52 5.08 22.99
C VAL A 19 -10.82 5.36 21.67
N ILE A 20 -9.66 4.75 21.48
CA ILE A 20 -8.96 4.78 20.21
C ILE A 20 -8.64 3.37 19.74
N ILE A 21 -9.04 3.09 18.51
CA ILE A 21 -9.00 1.76 17.92
C ILE A 21 -8.34 1.88 16.55
N ASP A 22 -7.41 0.97 16.30
CA ASP A 22 -6.83 0.73 14.99
C ASP A 22 -7.77 -0.18 14.19
N GLY A 23 -8.54 0.42 13.29
CA GLY A 23 -9.54 -0.29 12.50
C GLY A 23 -8.94 -1.27 11.50
N ASP A 24 -7.65 -1.18 11.15
CA ASP A 24 -7.02 -2.08 10.19
C ASP A 24 -6.87 -3.51 10.75
N GLY A 25 -6.74 -3.67 12.07
CA GLY A 25 -6.77 -5.00 12.70
C GLY A 25 -7.79 -5.21 13.81
N ALA A 26 -8.53 -4.19 14.23
CA ALA A 26 -9.77 -4.33 15.00
C ALA A 26 -10.99 -4.43 14.07
N VAL A 27 -11.10 -5.55 13.36
CA VAL A 27 -12.16 -5.74 12.35
C VAL A 27 -13.50 -6.05 13.02
N PHE A 28 -14.55 -5.32 12.65
CA PHE A 28 -15.92 -5.54 13.12
C PHE A 28 -16.49 -6.88 12.65
N GLN A 29 -17.51 -7.38 13.35
CA GLN A 29 -18.20 -8.62 12.97
C GLN A 29 -18.74 -8.59 11.54
N ASP A 30 -18.60 -9.70 10.82
CA ASP A 30 -18.99 -9.81 9.39
C ASP A 30 -20.44 -9.42 9.15
N MET A 31 -21.35 -9.78 10.07
CA MET A 31 -22.77 -9.43 9.96
C MET A 31 -23.02 -7.91 10.06
N LEU A 32 -22.26 -7.23 10.92
CA LEU A 32 -22.33 -5.76 11.04
C LEU A 32 -21.74 -5.11 9.78
N LEU A 33 -20.61 -5.61 9.28
CA LEU A 33 -19.99 -5.09 8.06
C LEU A 33 -20.90 -5.26 6.83
N LYS A 34 -21.51 -6.43 6.67
CA LYS A 34 -22.43 -6.76 5.57
C LYS A 34 -23.66 -5.86 5.50
N ALA A 35 -24.14 -5.39 6.66
CA ALA A 35 -25.31 -4.53 6.74
C ALA A 35 -25.02 -3.06 6.43
N GLY A 36 -23.79 -2.70 5.99
CA GLY A 36 -23.46 -1.37 5.53
C GLY A 36 -23.76 -0.30 6.60
N ALA A 37 -24.49 0.75 6.23
CA ALA A 37 -24.83 1.85 7.13
C ALA A 37 -25.59 1.41 8.39
N ASP A 38 -26.59 0.55 8.27
CA ASP A 38 -27.38 0.08 9.41
C ASP A 38 -26.50 -0.74 10.37
N GLY A 39 -25.62 -1.57 9.81
CA GLY A 39 -24.64 -2.32 10.58
C GLY A 39 -23.62 -1.44 11.29
N GLY A 40 -23.20 -0.35 10.66
CA GLY A 40 -22.37 0.68 11.29
C GLY A 40 -23.05 1.32 12.49
N SER A 41 -24.32 1.71 12.33
CA SER A 41 -25.12 2.27 13.42
C SER A 41 -25.30 1.28 14.57
N GLN A 42 -25.60 0.01 14.26
CA GLN A 42 -25.70 -1.04 15.27
C GLN A 42 -24.36 -1.31 15.98
N ALA A 43 -23.25 -1.33 15.25
CA ALA A 43 -21.92 -1.49 15.82
C ALA A 43 -21.58 -0.37 16.82
N GLY A 44 -21.92 0.87 16.48
CA GLY A 44 -21.75 2.02 17.37
C GLY A 44 -22.58 1.90 18.65
N TYR A 45 -23.83 1.46 18.55
CA TYR A 45 -24.69 1.20 19.71
C TYR A 45 -24.14 0.08 20.62
N LEU A 46 -23.74 -1.04 20.03
CA LEU A 46 -23.17 -2.16 20.78
C LEU A 46 -21.88 -1.75 21.50
N LEU A 47 -20.97 -1.07 20.80
CA LEU A 47 -19.71 -0.60 21.39
C LEU A 47 -19.94 0.39 22.53
N HIS A 48 -20.88 1.33 22.36
CA HIS A 48 -21.26 2.26 23.43
C HIS A 48 -21.74 1.53 24.68
N ASN A 49 -22.62 0.54 24.53
CA ASN A 49 -23.15 -0.23 25.66
C ASN A 49 -22.07 -1.03 26.38
N GLU A 50 -21.19 -1.70 25.64
CA GLU A 50 -20.07 -2.44 26.22
C GLU A 50 -19.14 -1.53 27.03
N ILE A 51 -18.82 -0.33 26.49
CA ILE A 51 -18.03 0.68 27.21
C ILE A 51 -18.76 1.15 28.47
N MET A 52 -20.05 1.49 28.37
CA MET A 52 -20.81 2.00 29.50
C MET A 52 -21.02 0.97 30.60
N ASN A 53 -21.20 -0.31 30.23
CA ASN A 53 -21.28 -1.40 31.20
C ASN A 53 -19.98 -1.50 32.01
N TYR A 54 -18.83 -1.50 31.33
CA TYR A 54 -17.52 -1.50 32.00
C TYR A 54 -17.35 -0.26 32.90
N VAL A 55 -17.66 0.93 32.37
CA VAL A 55 -17.47 2.19 33.10
C VAL A 55 -18.35 2.25 34.35
N SER A 56 -19.58 1.73 34.27
CA SER A 56 -20.50 1.69 35.42
C SER A 56 -20.00 0.76 36.53
N GLU A 57 -19.35 -0.35 36.17
CA GLU A 57 -18.74 -1.28 37.12
C GLU A 57 -17.46 -0.70 37.74
N ALA A 58 -16.57 -0.14 36.92
CA ALA A 58 -15.27 0.38 37.35
C ALA A 58 -15.36 1.74 38.08
N TYR A 59 -16.37 2.56 37.75
CA TYR A 59 -16.54 3.92 38.24
C TYR A 59 -18.01 4.21 38.62
N PRO A 60 -18.48 3.82 39.81
CA PRO A 60 -19.86 4.08 40.25
C PRO A 60 -20.27 5.56 40.22
N GLN A 61 -19.30 6.48 40.35
CA GLN A 61 -19.51 7.93 40.25
C GLN A 61 -19.74 8.43 38.81
N ALA A 62 -19.47 7.63 37.79
CA ALA A 62 -19.65 8.05 36.40
C ALA A 62 -21.12 8.32 36.08
N ALA A 63 -22.05 7.55 36.66
CA ALA A 63 -23.49 7.71 36.48
C ALA A 63 -24.01 9.07 36.99
N SER A 64 -23.41 9.62 38.06
CA SER A 64 -23.83 10.92 38.62
C SER A 64 -23.13 12.13 37.97
N GLN A 65 -22.11 11.89 37.15
CA GLN A 65 -21.29 12.92 36.51
C GLN A 65 -21.45 12.97 34.99
N ASP A 66 -22.35 12.17 34.43
CA ASP A 66 -22.71 12.14 33.00
C ASP A 66 -21.49 12.10 32.06
N TRP A 67 -20.62 11.10 32.26
CA TRP A 67 -19.37 11.01 31.52
C TRP A 67 -19.64 10.80 30.03
N SER A 68 -19.11 11.68 29.18
CA SER A 68 -19.21 11.53 27.73
C SER A 68 -18.32 10.38 27.22
N VAL A 69 -18.74 9.68 26.16
CA VAL A 69 -17.93 8.63 25.51
C VAL A 69 -17.50 9.11 24.13
N MET A 70 -16.18 9.28 23.95
CA MET A 70 -15.58 9.64 22.67
C MET A 70 -14.86 8.43 22.07
N VAL A 71 -15.20 8.08 20.83
CA VAL A 71 -14.61 6.94 20.13
C VAL A 71 -14.02 7.36 18.80
N GLN A 72 -12.78 6.94 18.54
CA GLN A 72 -12.11 7.12 17.26
C GLN A 72 -11.64 5.78 16.73
N ILE A 73 -12.22 5.35 15.61
CA ILE A 73 -11.70 4.25 14.79
C ILE A 73 -10.82 4.89 13.72
N VAL A 74 -9.54 4.58 13.70
CA VAL A 74 -8.56 5.11 12.74
C VAL A 74 -8.11 3.97 11.84
N LEU A 75 -8.20 4.15 10.53
CA LEU A 75 -7.93 3.09 9.55
C LEU A 75 -7.56 3.64 8.17
N ASN A 76 -6.95 2.81 7.34
CA ASN A 76 -6.97 3.00 5.89
C ASN A 76 -8.26 2.40 5.30
N LEU A 77 -9.26 3.25 5.02
CA LEU A 77 -10.58 2.79 4.60
C LEU A 77 -10.52 1.98 3.30
N ASP A 78 -9.80 2.47 2.30
CA ASP A 78 -9.67 1.79 1.01
C ASP A 78 -8.91 0.46 1.14
N GLY A 79 -7.84 0.44 1.95
CA GLY A 79 -7.06 -0.77 2.22
C GLY A 79 -7.90 -1.86 2.87
N LEU A 80 -8.62 -1.53 3.95
CA LEU A 80 -9.50 -2.47 4.63
C LEU A 80 -10.68 -2.90 3.74
N ALA A 81 -11.30 -1.98 3.00
CA ALA A 81 -12.40 -2.30 2.09
C ALA A 81 -11.98 -3.31 1.00
N LYS A 82 -10.80 -3.12 0.39
CA LYS A 82 -10.24 -4.09 -0.57
C LYS A 82 -10.01 -5.46 0.06
N LYS A 83 -9.48 -5.51 1.29
CA LYS A 83 -9.24 -6.78 2.00
C LYS A 83 -10.55 -7.50 2.32
N LEU A 84 -11.54 -6.79 2.86
CA LEU A 84 -12.86 -7.34 3.19
C LEU A 84 -13.61 -7.84 1.93
N HIS A 85 -13.48 -7.12 0.81
CA HIS A 85 -14.05 -7.55 -0.48
C HIS A 85 -13.37 -8.80 -1.02
N ALA A 86 -12.03 -8.87 -0.96
CA ALA A 86 -11.30 -10.07 -1.35
C ALA A 86 -11.76 -11.29 -0.53
N CYS A 87 -12.00 -11.12 0.77
CA CYS A 87 -12.55 -12.17 1.64
C CYS A 87 -14.04 -12.49 1.39
N GLY A 88 -14.73 -11.81 0.48
CA GLY A 88 -16.15 -12.02 0.20
C GLY A 88 -17.08 -11.57 1.33
N ILE A 89 -16.62 -10.67 2.21
CA ILE A 89 -17.40 -10.20 3.37
C ILE A 89 -18.33 -9.07 2.94
N ILE A 90 -17.81 -8.09 2.18
CA ILE A 90 -18.57 -6.92 1.72
C ILE A 90 -18.34 -6.68 0.23
N SER A 91 -19.23 -5.91 -0.40
CA SER A 91 -19.00 -5.34 -1.72
C SER A 91 -18.05 -4.14 -1.65
N ASN A 92 -17.17 -3.99 -2.65
CA ASN A 92 -16.32 -2.80 -2.81
C ASN A 92 -16.16 -2.45 -4.30
N THR A 93 -17.28 -2.06 -4.91
CA THR A 93 -17.37 -1.71 -6.33
C THR A 93 -17.53 -0.20 -6.52
N ALA A 94 -17.49 0.27 -7.76
CA ALA A 94 -17.75 1.68 -8.07
C ALA A 94 -19.17 2.12 -7.65
N ALA A 95 -20.15 1.20 -7.65
CA ALA A 95 -21.54 1.47 -7.28
C ALA A 95 -21.84 1.23 -5.79
N GLU A 96 -21.07 0.36 -5.13
CA GLU A 96 -21.33 -0.06 -3.76
C GLU A 96 -20.05 -0.01 -2.92
N ARG A 97 -20.00 0.92 -1.96
CA ARG A 97 -18.87 1.13 -1.05
C ARG A 97 -19.28 0.81 0.38
N THR A 98 -19.62 -0.46 0.63
CA THR A 98 -20.26 -0.91 1.87
C THR A 98 -19.51 -0.49 3.13
N LEU A 99 -18.17 -0.54 3.16
CA LEU A 99 -17.38 -0.09 4.33
C LEU A 99 -17.48 1.43 4.56
N SER A 100 -17.55 2.22 3.49
CA SER A 100 -17.73 3.67 3.61
C SER A 100 -19.10 3.99 4.21
N ASP A 101 -20.13 3.29 3.77
CA ASP A 101 -21.48 3.44 4.31
C ASP A 101 -21.57 2.95 5.76
N PHE A 102 -20.90 1.83 6.08
CA PHE A 102 -20.70 1.38 7.46
C PHE A 102 -20.05 2.46 8.33
N GLY A 103 -18.93 3.04 7.89
CA GLY A 103 -18.25 4.11 8.62
C GLY A 103 -19.13 5.33 8.87
N ARG A 104 -19.95 5.72 7.88
CA ARG A 104 -20.95 6.80 8.03
C ARG A 104 -22.04 6.44 9.03
N GLY A 105 -22.55 5.21 8.98
CA GLY A 105 -23.54 4.70 9.94
C GLY A 105 -22.99 4.68 11.36
N PHE A 106 -21.74 4.24 11.53
CA PHE A 106 -21.03 4.22 12.81
C PHE A 106 -20.84 5.62 13.38
N GLY A 107 -20.34 6.57 12.59
CA GLY A 107 -20.13 7.95 13.03
C GLY A 107 -21.42 8.69 13.38
N ARG A 108 -22.58 8.23 12.87
CA ARG A 108 -23.90 8.78 13.22
C ARG A 108 -24.56 8.08 14.41
N ALA A 109 -24.03 6.95 14.85
CA ALA A 109 -24.61 6.16 15.94
C ALA A 109 -24.59 6.92 17.26
N GLN A 110 -23.53 7.69 17.51
CA GLN A 110 -23.31 8.48 18.72
C GLN A 110 -22.61 9.80 18.38
N PRO A 111 -22.87 10.92 19.10
CA PRO A 111 -22.36 12.25 18.72
C PRO A 111 -20.84 12.38 18.67
N LEU A 112 -20.10 11.63 19.49
CA LEU A 112 -18.64 11.71 19.62
C LEU A 112 -17.92 10.49 19.03
N PHE A 113 -18.59 9.76 18.13
CA PHE A 113 -18.00 8.62 17.44
C PHE A 113 -17.47 9.06 16.07
N SER A 114 -16.26 8.64 15.74
CA SER A 114 -15.59 9.00 14.51
C SER A 114 -15.00 7.78 13.83
N PHE A 115 -15.21 7.70 12.52
CA PHE A 115 -14.61 6.71 11.63
C PHE A 115 -13.66 7.44 10.68
N ILE A 116 -12.37 7.37 10.98
CA ILE A 116 -11.35 8.27 10.45
C ILE A 116 -10.52 7.54 9.41
N ASP A 117 -10.75 7.88 8.15
CA ASP A 117 -9.90 7.45 7.04
C ASP A 117 -8.63 8.30 7.00
N VAL A 118 -7.47 7.65 7.15
CA VAL A 118 -6.15 8.31 7.00
C VAL A 118 -5.58 8.16 5.58
N GLY A 119 -6.29 7.46 4.70
CA GLY A 119 -5.87 7.21 3.33
C GLY A 119 -4.69 6.24 3.22
N SER A 120 -4.09 6.22 2.03
CA SER A 120 -2.94 5.38 1.73
C SER A 120 -1.66 5.93 2.37
N GLY A 121 -0.98 5.12 3.18
CA GLY A 121 0.33 5.47 3.72
C GLY A 121 0.78 4.45 4.75
N LYS A 122 2.01 3.95 4.62
CA LYS A 122 2.61 3.09 5.63
C LYS A 122 2.76 3.91 6.92
N GLU A 123 2.27 3.40 8.05
CA GLU A 123 2.34 4.01 9.39
C GLU A 123 1.48 5.27 9.63
N SER A 124 0.62 5.68 8.69
CA SER A 124 -0.20 6.90 8.86
C SER A 124 -1.24 6.76 9.98
N ALA A 125 -1.91 5.60 10.05
CA ALA A 125 -2.84 5.28 11.13
C ALA A 125 -2.10 5.19 12.48
N ASP A 126 -1.02 4.40 12.52
CA ASP A 126 -0.23 4.15 13.73
C ASP A 126 0.35 5.42 14.32
N HIS A 127 0.85 6.34 13.48
CA HIS A 127 1.34 7.63 13.94
C HIS A 127 0.22 8.45 14.59
N LYS A 128 -0.95 8.56 13.93
CA LYS A 128 -2.10 9.31 14.48
C LYS A 128 -2.58 8.71 15.80
N ILE A 129 -2.66 7.38 15.88
CA ILE A 129 -3.09 6.67 17.09
C ILE A 129 -2.13 6.91 18.24
N ARG A 130 -0.82 6.77 18.01
CA ARG A 130 0.21 6.99 19.04
C ARG A 130 0.19 8.42 19.57
N GLU A 131 0.14 9.44 18.70
CA GLU A 131 0.13 10.83 19.16
C GLU A 131 -1.18 11.21 19.87
N THR A 132 -2.31 10.69 19.39
CA THR A 132 -3.61 10.93 20.03
C THR A 132 -3.65 10.32 21.43
N LEU A 133 -3.12 9.09 21.60
CA LEU A 133 -2.98 8.48 22.92
C LEU A 133 -2.13 9.35 23.85
N ARG A 134 -0.94 9.80 23.41
CA ARG A 134 -0.05 10.67 24.21
C ARG A 134 -0.71 11.98 24.63
N LEU A 135 -1.59 12.52 23.81
CA LEU A 135 -2.37 13.70 24.18
C LEU A 135 -3.42 13.34 25.25
N MET A 136 -4.25 12.33 24.98
CA MET A 136 -5.41 11.98 25.82
C MET A 136 -5.00 11.50 27.22
N VAL A 137 -3.87 10.78 27.36
CA VAL A 137 -3.34 10.39 28.68
C VAL A 137 -2.98 11.59 29.56
N ARG A 138 -2.73 12.79 29.00
CA ARG A 138 -2.39 13.98 29.78
C ARG A 138 -3.61 14.84 30.13
N ILE A 139 -4.79 14.52 29.59
CA ILE A 139 -6.01 15.30 29.83
C ILE A 139 -6.67 14.84 31.13
N ASN A 140 -6.73 15.72 32.13
CA ASN A 140 -7.32 15.43 33.45
C ASN A 140 -8.82 15.12 33.41
N GLN A 141 -9.53 15.57 32.37
CA GLN A 141 -10.94 15.25 32.14
C GLN A 141 -11.13 13.86 31.51
N CYS A 142 -10.09 13.28 30.90
CA CYS A 142 -10.12 11.93 30.34
C CYS A 142 -9.94 10.91 31.47
N LYS A 143 -11.06 10.39 31.98
CA LYS A 143 -11.08 9.57 33.18
C LYS A 143 -10.69 8.12 32.94
N HIS A 144 -10.96 7.61 31.73
CA HIS A 144 -10.56 6.28 31.31
C HIS A 144 -10.20 6.27 29.83
N ILE A 145 -9.25 5.42 29.44
CA ILE A 145 -8.81 5.23 28.06
C ILE A 145 -8.89 3.76 27.70
N PHE A 146 -9.62 3.48 26.62
CA PHE A 146 -9.56 2.19 25.95
C PHE A 146 -8.66 2.28 24.71
N PHE A 147 -7.80 1.29 24.53
CA PHE A 147 -6.83 1.24 23.45
C PHE A 147 -6.89 -0.11 22.73
N GLY A 148 -7.22 -0.13 21.43
CA GLY A 148 -7.39 -1.37 20.65
C GLY A 148 -6.66 -1.34 19.32
N PRO A 149 -5.33 -1.48 19.31
CA PRO A 149 -4.68 -2.58 18.56
C PRO A 149 -3.82 -3.47 19.44
N CYS A 150 -4.33 -4.62 19.89
CA CYS A 150 -3.50 -5.59 20.64
C CYS A 150 -2.70 -6.56 19.74
N HIS A 151 -2.64 -6.31 18.43
CA HIS A 151 -2.06 -7.23 17.44
C HIS A 151 -0.81 -6.67 16.72
N ASP A 152 -0.47 -5.39 16.92
CA ASP A 152 0.72 -4.78 16.31
C ASP A 152 1.71 -4.34 17.39
N ASN A 153 2.88 -5.01 17.41
CA ASN A 153 3.96 -4.73 18.34
C ASN A 153 4.55 -3.31 18.15
N GLY A 154 4.26 -2.63 17.05
CA GLY A 154 4.61 -1.22 16.80
C GLY A 154 4.03 -0.25 17.85
N TYR A 155 2.98 -0.65 18.58
CA TYR A 155 2.39 0.15 19.65
C TYR A 155 3.00 -0.08 21.04
N LEU A 156 3.77 -1.16 21.25
CA LEU A 156 4.40 -1.41 22.57
C LEU A 156 5.23 -0.23 23.07
N PRO A 157 6.07 0.44 22.24
CA PRO A 157 6.87 1.56 22.71
C PRO A 157 6.07 2.77 23.21
N VAL A 158 4.83 2.97 22.73
CA VAL A 158 3.98 4.07 23.24
C VAL A 158 3.32 3.72 24.57
N LEU A 159 3.07 2.44 24.83
CA LEU A 159 2.44 1.96 26.05
C LEU A 159 3.43 1.74 27.21
N GLU A 160 4.68 1.40 26.88
CA GLU A 160 5.75 1.07 27.83
C GLU A 160 5.90 2.09 28.98
N PRO A 161 5.89 3.42 28.74
CA PRO A 161 6.03 4.40 29.82
C PRO A 161 4.87 4.41 30.83
N TYR A 162 3.69 3.93 30.42
CA TYR A 162 2.47 3.99 31.23
C TYR A 162 2.26 2.78 32.12
N LYS A 163 2.99 1.67 31.88
CA LYS A 163 2.78 0.41 32.61
C LYS A 163 3.14 0.48 34.09
N LEU A 164 4.04 1.40 34.46
CA LEU A 164 4.46 1.64 35.85
C LEU A 164 3.98 2.99 36.39
N ASP A 165 3.21 3.77 35.61
CA ASP A 165 2.68 5.05 36.06
C ASP A 165 1.40 4.83 36.88
N PRO A 166 1.40 5.08 38.21
CA PRO A 166 0.25 4.81 39.07
C PRO A 166 -0.97 5.67 38.74
N LYS A 167 -0.83 6.75 37.96
CA LYS A 167 -1.94 7.61 37.52
C LYS A 167 -2.54 7.20 36.20
N VAL A 168 -1.79 6.48 35.35
CA VAL A 168 -2.23 6.10 34.01
C VAL A 168 -2.61 4.63 33.97
N TYR A 169 -1.80 3.76 34.57
CA TYR A 169 -2.00 2.32 34.58
C TYR A 169 -3.43 1.88 34.98
N PRO A 170 -4.05 2.38 36.06
CA PRO A 170 -5.37 1.93 36.49
C PRO A 170 -6.52 2.37 35.57
N ARG A 171 -6.27 3.29 34.64
CA ARG A 171 -7.29 3.89 33.77
C ARG A 171 -7.01 3.68 32.28
N LEU A 172 -6.11 2.75 31.95
CA LEU A 172 -5.80 2.35 30.59
C LEU A 172 -6.12 0.86 30.44
N THR A 173 -7.10 0.57 29.60
CA THR A 173 -7.56 -0.80 29.32
C THR A 173 -7.38 -1.12 27.84
N LEU A 174 -6.86 -2.31 27.55
CA LEU A 174 -6.64 -2.78 26.20
C LEU A 174 -7.87 -3.54 25.68
N ILE A 175 -8.30 -3.24 24.46
CA ILE A 175 -9.37 -3.98 23.77
C ILE A 175 -8.73 -5.08 22.92
N GLU A 176 -8.88 -6.32 23.36
CA GLU A 176 -8.49 -7.52 22.62
C GLU A 176 -9.59 -7.89 21.62
N THR A 177 -9.38 -7.51 20.36
CA THR A 177 -10.20 -7.99 19.23
C THR A 177 -9.75 -9.39 18.83
N THR A 178 -8.47 -9.57 18.55
CA THR A 178 -7.83 -10.88 18.39
C THR A 178 -6.94 -11.20 19.61
N PRO A 179 -6.52 -12.45 19.81
CA PRO A 179 -5.56 -12.78 20.88
C PRO A 179 -4.34 -11.85 20.84
N ALA A 180 -4.02 -11.25 21.98
CA ALA A 180 -2.93 -10.29 22.07
C ALA A 180 -1.57 -10.95 21.79
N GLU A 181 -0.71 -10.23 21.06
CA GLU A 181 0.70 -10.63 20.88
C GLU A 181 1.42 -10.65 22.23
N GLU A 182 2.49 -11.45 22.33
CA GLU A 182 3.17 -11.74 23.59
C GLU A 182 3.67 -10.46 24.31
N GLY A 183 4.11 -9.45 23.56
CA GLY A 183 4.56 -8.17 24.12
C GLY A 183 3.48 -7.44 24.93
N PHE A 184 2.21 -7.49 24.49
CA PHE A 184 1.12 -6.84 25.22
C PHE A 184 0.76 -7.57 26.52
N LYS A 185 1.00 -8.89 26.57
CA LYS A 185 0.78 -9.67 27.79
C LYS A 185 1.74 -9.23 28.90
N HIS A 186 2.97 -8.86 28.55
CA HIS A 186 4.00 -8.38 29.48
C HIS A 186 3.77 -6.96 30.02
N LEU A 187 2.86 -6.18 29.42
CA LEU A 187 2.55 -4.83 29.90
C LEU A 187 1.61 -4.82 31.12
N ASN A 188 0.95 -5.93 31.43
CA ASN A 188 0.05 -6.11 32.59
C ASN A 188 -1.12 -5.12 32.69
N PHE A 189 -1.45 -4.37 31.63
CA PHE A 189 -2.69 -3.58 31.59
C PHE A 189 -3.92 -4.50 31.65
N HIS A 190 -5.04 -3.98 32.15
CA HIS A 190 -6.31 -4.69 32.08
C HIS A 190 -6.70 -4.90 30.61
N ARG A 191 -7.30 -6.05 30.30
CA ARG A 191 -7.67 -6.44 28.93
C ARG A 191 -9.09 -6.95 28.91
N ILE A 192 -9.85 -6.52 27.90
CA ILE A 192 -11.24 -6.89 27.69
C ILE A 192 -11.49 -7.21 26.23
N SER A 193 -12.57 -7.94 25.93
CA SER A 193 -12.96 -8.28 24.57
C SER A 193 -14.44 -8.03 24.35
N PHE A 194 -14.78 -7.23 23.34
CA PHE A 194 -16.15 -6.93 22.94
C PHE A 194 -16.57 -7.80 21.75
N LYS A 195 -16.79 -9.08 22.02
CA LYS A 195 -17.10 -10.10 20.98
C LYS A 195 -18.41 -9.83 20.22
N SER A 196 -19.30 -9.03 20.79
CA SER A 196 -20.53 -8.56 20.13
C SER A 196 -20.23 -7.55 19.01
N VAL A 197 -19.08 -6.87 19.06
CA VAL A 197 -18.70 -5.77 18.16
C VAL A 197 -17.62 -6.21 17.17
N PHE A 198 -16.57 -6.85 17.67
CA PHE A 198 -15.37 -7.19 16.89
C PHE A 198 -15.26 -8.70 16.65
N ARG A 199 -14.65 -9.04 15.51
CA ARG A 199 -14.22 -10.41 15.23
C ARG A 199 -13.14 -10.83 16.22
N SER A 200 -13.15 -12.12 16.57
CA SER A 200 -12.09 -12.76 17.36
C SER A 200 -10.94 -13.35 16.54
N GLU A 201 -11.09 -13.40 15.22
CA GLU A 201 -10.15 -14.02 14.29
C GLU A 201 -9.69 -13.03 13.21
N LYS A 202 -8.39 -13.10 12.88
CA LYS A 202 -7.79 -12.31 11.81
C LYS A 202 -8.45 -12.64 10.46
N LEU A 203 -8.48 -11.66 9.55
CA LEU A 203 -8.87 -11.90 8.17
C LEU A 203 -7.85 -12.84 7.49
N PRO A 204 -8.28 -13.79 6.65
CA PRO A 204 -7.36 -14.65 5.90
C PRO A 204 -6.36 -13.85 5.07
N ASP A 205 -5.07 -14.22 5.12
CA ASP A 205 -4.02 -13.57 4.31
C ASP A 205 -4.12 -13.95 2.82
N ARG A 206 -4.78 -15.07 2.51
CA ARG A 206 -5.01 -15.56 1.16
C ARG A 206 -6.43 -16.13 1.04
N VAL A 207 -7.18 -15.62 0.06
CA VAL A 207 -8.52 -16.11 -0.26
C VAL A 207 -8.35 -17.43 -1.00
N GLU A 208 -8.35 -18.54 -0.26
CA GLU A 208 -8.50 -19.86 -0.86
C GLU A 208 -9.95 -20.00 -1.33
N ARG A 209 -10.16 -19.89 -2.65
CA ARG A 209 -11.46 -20.21 -3.25
C ARG A 209 -11.66 -21.73 -3.17
N PRO A 210 -12.88 -22.26 -2.95
CA PRO A 210 -13.08 -23.70 -2.81
C PRO A 210 -12.56 -24.42 -4.05
N SER A 211 -11.66 -25.37 -3.85
CA SER A 211 -11.27 -26.30 -4.89
C SER A 211 -12.51 -27.08 -5.29
N VAL A 212 -12.97 -26.89 -6.52
CA VAL A 212 -13.91 -27.84 -7.13
C VAL A 212 -13.22 -29.20 -7.08
N SER A 213 -13.79 -30.10 -6.29
CA SER A 213 -13.25 -31.43 -6.06
C SER A 213 -13.35 -32.21 -7.37
N SER A 214 -12.28 -32.20 -8.16
CA SER A 214 -12.16 -33.11 -9.29
C SER A 214 -11.95 -34.51 -8.70
N VAL A 215 -12.99 -35.33 -8.84
CA VAL A 215 -13.03 -36.74 -8.50
C VAL A 215 -11.76 -37.48 -8.97
N SER A 216 -11.10 -38.14 -8.02
CA SER A 216 -9.99 -39.04 -8.29
C SER A 216 -10.49 -40.36 -8.84
N SER A 217 -9.91 -40.85 -9.95
CA SER A 217 -9.87 -42.29 -10.23
C SER A 217 -8.72 -42.69 -11.17
N VAL A 218 -7.87 -43.55 -10.59
CA VAL A 218 -7.09 -44.71 -11.12
C VAL A 218 -5.80 -44.56 -11.96
N SER A 219 -4.73 -45.00 -11.29
CA SER A 219 -3.49 -45.74 -11.63
C SER A 219 -2.97 -45.97 -13.07
N ALA A 220 -1.69 -45.55 -13.22
CA ALA A 220 -0.50 -46.27 -13.69
C ALA A 220 -0.46 -46.99 -15.06
N VAL A 221 0.46 -46.55 -15.92
CA VAL A 221 1.35 -47.41 -16.74
C VAL A 221 2.70 -46.71 -16.98
N ALA A 222 3.77 -47.51 -17.01
CA ALA A 222 5.17 -47.11 -16.95
C ALA A 222 5.89 -47.03 -18.33
N SER A 223 6.85 -46.08 -18.42
CA SER A 223 8.11 -46.06 -19.21
C SER A 223 8.07 -46.01 -20.75
N PRO A 224 9.08 -45.43 -21.48
CA PRO A 224 10.53 -45.40 -21.19
C PRO A 224 11.26 -44.02 -21.33
N PRO A 225 12.56 -43.92 -21.00
CA PRO A 225 13.27 -42.64 -20.83
C PRO A 225 13.88 -42.14 -22.14
N THR A 226 13.97 -40.81 -22.30
CA THR A 226 14.88 -40.18 -23.26
C THR A 226 15.67 -39.08 -22.57
N ALA A 227 16.97 -39.10 -22.85
CA ALA A 227 18.03 -38.40 -22.17
C ALA A 227 18.03 -36.88 -22.41
N GLY A 228 18.63 -36.16 -21.45
CA GLY A 228 19.40 -34.96 -21.76
C GLY A 228 18.99 -33.70 -21.02
N MET A 229 19.76 -33.40 -19.96
CA MET A 229 20.20 -32.08 -19.46
C MET A 229 19.88 -31.84 -17.99
N GLN A 230 20.91 -32.08 -17.17
CA GLN A 230 20.95 -31.75 -15.75
C GLN A 230 21.03 -30.23 -15.55
N PRO A 231 20.33 -29.67 -14.55
CA PRO A 231 20.70 -28.39 -13.94
C PRO A 231 21.75 -28.62 -12.83
N LEU A 232 22.82 -27.82 -12.85
CA LEU A 232 23.84 -27.74 -11.80
C LEU A 232 23.25 -27.27 -10.46
N PRO A 233 23.74 -27.78 -9.31
CA PRO A 233 23.33 -27.33 -7.98
C PRO A 233 24.05 -26.04 -7.53
N PRO A 234 23.49 -25.30 -6.54
CA PRO A 234 24.12 -24.11 -5.97
C PRO A 234 25.26 -24.49 -5.00
N PRO A 235 26.34 -23.70 -4.90
CA PRO A 235 27.37 -23.96 -3.89
C PRO A 235 26.99 -23.34 -2.53
N VAL A 236 27.02 -24.15 -1.47
CA VAL A 236 26.98 -23.72 -0.07
C VAL A 236 28.19 -24.30 0.68
N HIS A 237 28.90 -23.39 1.36
CA HIS A 237 29.85 -23.55 2.48
C HIS A 237 31.19 -24.26 2.20
N VAL A 238 32.31 -23.80 2.80
CA VAL A 238 32.70 -24.05 4.21
C VAL A 238 33.51 -22.88 4.83
N PRO A 239 33.39 -22.61 6.15
CA PRO A 239 34.21 -21.67 6.90
C PRO A 239 35.52 -22.28 7.40
N THR A 240 36.57 -21.47 7.56
CA THR A 240 37.75 -21.86 8.34
C THR A 240 38.20 -20.72 9.26
N THR A 241 38.46 -21.10 10.50
CA THR A 241 38.75 -20.31 11.69
C THR A 241 40.23 -20.02 11.91
N ASN A 242 40.47 -19.02 12.77
CA ASN A 242 41.62 -18.74 13.63
C ASN A 242 42.73 -17.78 13.17
N GLY A 243 42.88 -16.71 13.95
CA GLY A 243 44.11 -16.55 14.74
C GLY A 243 44.82 -15.21 14.68
N ASN A 244 44.57 -14.36 15.69
CA ASN A 244 45.46 -13.41 16.35
C ASN A 244 46.33 -12.41 15.56
N GLY A 245 46.23 -11.13 15.98
CA GLY A 245 47.41 -10.38 16.41
C GLY A 245 47.62 -9.00 15.77
N GLY A 246 47.69 -7.96 16.61
CA GLY A 246 48.74 -6.96 16.50
C GLY A 246 48.50 -5.73 15.62
N ALA A 247 48.06 -4.64 16.26
CA ALA A 247 48.79 -3.37 16.36
C ALA A 247 49.42 -2.70 15.10
N LEU A 248 48.95 -1.46 14.87
CA LEU A 248 49.73 -0.21 14.83
C LEU A 248 50.58 0.18 13.60
N LEU A 249 50.35 1.45 13.18
CA LEU A 249 51.28 2.43 12.55
C LEU A 249 51.60 2.18 11.06
N ARG A 250 51.78 3.15 10.14
CA ARG A 250 51.97 4.62 10.11
C ARG A 250 51.84 5.03 8.61
N SER A 251 51.26 6.19 8.27
CA SER A 251 51.96 7.41 7.76
C SER A 251 52.88 7.16 6.55
N ASN A 252 52.95 7.95 5.47
CA ASN A 252 52.60 9.34 5.23
C ASN A 252 52.80 9.67 3.72
N THR A 253 52.10 10.71 3.24
CA THR A 253 52.52 11.77 2.29
C THR A 253 53.07 11.41 0.89
N ASN A 254 52.41 11.92 -0.16
CA ASN A 254 52.94 13.14 -0.77
C ASN A 254 51.89 13.97 -1.55
N GLU A 255 52.04 15.26 -1.33
CA GLU A 255 51.29 16.42 -1.76
C GLU A 255 51.79 16.89 -3.14
N SER A 256 50.89 17.42 -3.98
CA SER A 256 51.16 18.55 -4.89
C SER A 256 49.86 18.99 -5.56
N GLN A 257 49.50 20.24 -5.31
CA GLN A 257 48.32 20.95 -5.83
C GLN A 257 48.79 21.98 -6.91
N PRO A 258 47.97 22.94 -7.40
CA PRO A 258 47.33 22.94 -8.73
C PRO A 258 47.75 24.12 -9.64
N GLN A 259 47.39 24.12 -10.94
CA GLN A 259 47.26 25.38 -11.72
C GLN A 259 46.22 25.38 -12.85
N ARG A 260 45.83 26.61 -13.21
CA ARG A 260 44.63 27.18 -13.87
C ARG A 260 44.71 27.36 -15.40
N VAL A 261 43.53 27.36 -16.04
CA VAL A 261 42.94 28.30 -17.06
C VAL A 261 43.69 28.62 -18.37
N ALA A 262 43.03 28.42 -19.53
CA ALA A 262 42.59 29.47 -20.49
C ALA A 262 42.10 28.92 -21.85
N SER A 263 41.10 29.60 -22.46
CA SER A 263 40.56 29.43 -23.82
C SER A 263 41.52 29.89 -24.93
N PRO A 264 41.16 29.69 -26.22
CA PRO A 264 40.95 30.88 -27.08
C PRO A 264 39.82 30.79 -28.13
N GLN A 265 39.55 31.98 -28.69
CA GLN A 265 38.52 32.42 -29.63
C GLN A 265 38.80 32.16 -31.14
N SER A 266 37.68 32.17 -31.89
CA SER A 266 37.39 32.50 -33.31
C SER A 266 38.48 32.96 -34.30
N SER A 267 38.38 32.48 -35.55
CA SER A 267 38.56 33.29 -36.78
C SER A 267 37.84 32.66 -38.00
N SER A 268 37.76 33.42 -39.07
CA SER A 268 36.67 33.58 -40.05
C SER A 268 36.97 33.08 -41.47
N GLY A 269 35.91 32.83 -42.28
CA GLY A 269 35.90 33.17 -43.71
C GLY A 269 35.36 32.09 -44.68
N GLY A 270 34.48 32.50 -45.62
CA GLY A 270 34.27 31.80 -46.89
C GLY A 270 32.82 31.62 -47.34
N ALA A 271 32.35 32.47 -48.25
CA ALA A 271 31.00 32.55 -48.79
C ALA A 271 30.70 31.56 -49.95
N ARG A 272 29.41 31.22 -50.18
CA ARG A 272 28.73 31.22 -51.51
C ARG A 272 27.23 30.87 -51.40
N THR A 273 26.47 31.42 -52.34
CA THR A 273 25.02 31.73 -52.34
C THR A 273 24.21 30.79 -53.29
N PRO A 274 22.97 31.09 -53.76
CA PRO A 274 21.75 30.35 -53.39
C PRO A 274 20.85 29.95 -54.59
N THR A 275 19.67 29.38 -54.35
CA THR A 275 18.52 29.39 -55.31
C THR A 275 17.23 29.17 -54.49
N SER A 276 16.42 30.21 -54.22
CA SER A 276 15.28 30.72 -55.02
C SER A 276 14.21 29.62 -55.18
N TRP A 277 12.90 29.80 -54.96
CA TRP A 277 11.99 30.83 -55.47
C TRP A 277 10.96 31.30 -54.41
N SER A 278 10.69 32.60 -54.39
CA SER A 278 9.52 33.23 -53.75
C SER A 278 8.87 34.15 -54.78
N VAL A 279 7.54 34.22 -54.81
CA VAL A 279 6.80 35.38 -55.33
C VAL A 279 5.84 35.87 -54.25
N VAL A 280 5.77 37.19 -54.19
CA VAL A 280 5.45 38.10 -53.09
C VAL A 280 3.98 38.54 -53.12
N THR A 281 3.40 38.87 -51.95
CA THR A 281 2.76 40.19 -51.67
C THR A 281 2.50 40.42 -50.17
N LYS A 282 3.27 41.37 -49.59
CA LYS A 282 2.97 42.46 -48.60
C LYS A 282 1.53 42.50 -48.01
N VAL A 283 1.25 42.75 -46.71
CA VAL A 283 1.57 43.92 -45.83
C VAL A 283 1.30 43.57 -44.33
N SER A 284 1.95 44.31 -43.43
CA SER A 284 1.97 44.33 -41.95
C SER A 284 0.66 44.16 -41.15
N THR A 285 0.73 43.47 -40.00
CA THR A 285 0.62 44.02 -38.62
C THR A 285 0.58 42.90 -37.57
N GLY A 286 1.20 43.13 -36.41
CA GLY A 286 0.99 42.32 -35.20
C GLY A 286 2.15 41.39 -34.83
N LYS A 287 2.90 41.74 -33.78
CA LYS A 287 3.72 40.79 -33.04
C LYS A 287 2.76 39.85 -32.29
N THR A 288 2.39 38.74 -32.89
CA THR A 288 1.78 37.63 -32.16
C THR A 288 2.90 36.86 -31.48
N ILE A 289 2.97 36.96 -30.16
CA ILE A 289 3.78 36.05 -29.35
C ILE A 289 3.07 34.70 -29.47
N ASP A 290 3.57 33.83 -30.34
CA ASP A 290 3.18 32.42 -30.35
C ASP A 290 3.77 31.75 -29.11
N ILE A 291 3.03 31.83 -28.00
CA ILE A 291 3.25 30.94 -26.86
C ILE A 291 2.68 29.60 -27.27
N SER A 292 3.48 28.84 -28.03
CA SER A 292 3.24 27.43 -28.27
C SER A 292 3.19 26.74 -26.91
N SER A 293 1.97 26.58 -26.40
CA SER A 293 1.70 25.95 -25.13
C SER A 293 2.17 24.51 -25.24
N LYS A 294 3.32 24.20 -24.63
CA LYS A 294 3.80 22.82 -24.51
C LYS A 294 2.66 22.02 -23.89
N LYS A 295 2.06 21.11 -24.68
CA LYS A 295 0.99 20.23 -24.19
C LYS A 295 1.49 19.57 -22.89
N PRO A 296 0.73 19.64 -21.79
CA PRO A 296 1.14 19.01 -20.55
C PRO A 296 1.39 17.52 -20.79
N ALA A 297 2.45 16.99 -20.17
CA ALA A 297 2.79 15.58 -20.30
C ALA A 297 1.58 14.72 -19.90
N PRO A 298 1.30 13.62 -20.61
CA PRO A 298 0.17 12.76 -20.29
C PRO A 298 0.31 12.23 -18.86
N LYS A 299 -0.73 12.46 -18.04
CA LYS A 299 -0.78 11.94 -16.67
C LYS A 299 -0.79 10.42 -16.68
N LYS A 300 0.01 9.80 -15.81
CA LYS A 300 0.03 8.36 -15.61
C LYS A 300 -1.27 7.89 -14.96
N TYR A 301 -1.68 6.68 -15.30
CA TYR A 301 -2.93 6.10 -14.83
C TYR A 301 -2.88 4.58 -14.85
N TYR A 302 -3.85 3.97 -14.18
CA TYR A 302 -4.20 2.59 -14.34
C TYR A 302 -5.71 2.39 -14.51
N LEU A 303 -6.10 1.18 -14.94
CA LEU A 303 -7.48 0.84 -15.25
C LEU A 303 -8.02 -0.16 -14.25
N LEU A 304 -9.27 0.03 -13.85
CA LEU A 304 -10.05 -0.91 -13.04
C LEU A 304 -11.30 -1.34 -13.81
N ASN A 305 -11.71 -2.59 -13.66
CA ASN A 305 -13.01 -3.08 -14.14
C ASN A 305 -14.14 -2.74 -13.14
N VAL A 306 -15.33 -3.30 -13.38
CA VAL A 306 -16.51 -3.06 -12.51
C VAL A 306 -16.33 -3.61 -11.09
N GLU A 307 -15.53 -4.67 -10.92
CA GLU A 307 -15.21 -5.30 -9.63
C GLU A 307 -14.00 -4.67 -8.95
N SER A 308 -13.57 -3.47 -9.39
CA SER A 308 -12.39 -2.78 -8.86
C SER A 308 -11.08 -3.58 -9.01
N GLN A 309 -11.00 -4.51 -9.97
CA GLN A 309 -9.79 -5.26 -10.27
C GLN A 309 -8.94 -4.53 -11.32
N ARG A 310 -7.63 -4.47 -11.10
CA ARG A 310 -6.64 -3.90 -12.02
C ARG A 310 -6.63 -4.64 -13.35
N VAL A 311 -6.85 -3.90 -14.43
CA VAL A 311 -6.85 -4.39 -15.81
C VAL A 311 -5.63 -3.87 -16.57
N ASP A 312 -4.93 -4.78 -17.24
CA ASP A 312 -3.80 -4.47 -18.09
C ASP A 312 -4.26 -4.03 -19.49
N GLU A 313 -3.89 -2.81 -19.88
CA GLU A 313 -4.24 -2.23 -21.19
C GLU A 313 -3.68 -3.07 -22.36
N GLN A 314 -4.51 -3.44 -23.33
CA GLN A 314 -4.02 -4.27 -24.43
C GLN A 314 -2.97 -3.52 -25.27
N PHE A 315 -1.82 -4.16 -25.47
CA PHE A 315 -0.77 -3.62 -26.35
C PHE A 315 -1.11 -3.89 -27.82
N PRO A 316 -0.73 -2.98 -28.74
CA PRO A 316 -0.87 -3.22 -30.17
C PRO A 316 -0.05 -4.45 -30.61
N ARG A 317 -0.45 -5.04 -31.74
CA ARG A 317 0.36 -6.10 -32.36
C ARG A 317 1.75 -5.56 -32.69
N ILE A 318 2.77 -6.32 -32.32
CA ILE A 318 4.17 -5.96 -32.56
C ILE A 318 4.55 -6.37 -33.99
N ASP A 319 5.28 -5.49 -34.68
CA ASP A 319 5.87 -5.77 -35.99
C ASP A 319 6.87 -6.95 -35.86
N PRO A 320 6.75 -8.01 -36.68
CA PRO A 320 7.70 -9.13 -36.68
C PRO A 320 9.17 -8.72 -36.82
N ASN A 321 9.48 -7.63 -37.53
CA ASN A 321 10.84 -7.12 -37.68
C ASN A 321 11.39 -6.54 -36.37
N VAL A 322 10.53 -5.90 -35.57
CA VAL A 322 10.88 -5.42 -34.22
C VAL A 322 11.20 -6.61 -33.32
N GLU A 323 10.38 -7.66 -33.37
CA GLU A 323 10.63 -8.87 -32.59
C GLU A 323 11.92 -9.58 -33.01
N LYS A 324 12.20 -9.66 -34.32
CA LYS A 324 13.45 -10.20 -34.86
C LYS A 324 14.67 -9.47 -34.32
N ARG A 325 14.71 -8.14 -34.46
CA ARG A 325 15.79 -7.30 -33.94
C ARG A 325 15.96 -7.42 -32.43
N PHE A 326 14.85 -7.48 -31.69
CA PHE A 326 14.86 -7.64 -30.25
C PHE A 326 15.50 -8.98 -29.84
N LYS A 327 15.17 -10.07 -30.54
CA LYS A 327 15.80 -11.39 -30.34
C LYS A 327 17.29 -11.36 -30.69
N GLU A 328 17.65 -10.81 -31.86
CA GLU A 328 19.05 -10.68 -32.29
C GLU A 328 19.90 -9.94 -31.26
N ARG A 329 19.36 -8.86 -30.65
CA ARG A 329 20.04 -8.11 -29.59
C ARG A 329 20.32 -8.96 -28.35
N MET A 330 19.34 -9.76 -27.89
CA MET A 330 19.52 -10.66 -26.74
C MET A 330 20.46 -11.82 -27.04
N THR A 331 20.39 -12.38 -28.25
CA THR A 331 21.29 -13.46 -28.69
C THR A 331 22.72 -12.97 -28.79
N LYS A 332 22.95 -11.78 -29.37
CA LYS A 332 24.28 -11.19 -29.53
C LYS A 332 24.96 -10.89 -28.18
N SER A 333 24.19 -10.45 -27.19
CA SER A 333 24.72 -10.13 -25.86
C SER A 333 24.81 -11.35 -24.93
N GLY A 334 24.11 -12.44 -25.24
CA GLY A 334 23.92 -13.58 -24.33
C GLY A 334 23.09 -13.25 -23.08
N LYS A 335 22.45 -12.09 -23.02
CA LYS A 335 21.72 -11.59 -21.83
C LYS A 335 20.33 -11.08 -22.20
N ASN A 336 19.35 -11.39 -21.35
CA ASN A 336 18.02 -10.78 -21.43
C ASN A 336 18.10 -9.28 -21.11
N LEU A 337 17.22 -8.48 -21.70
CA LEU A 337 17.14 -7.03 -21.44
C LEU A 337 16.64 -6.75 -20.02
N CYS A 338 17.23 -5.75 -19.36
CA CYS A 338 16.82 -5.34 -18.03
C CYS A 338 15.53 -4.50 -18.08
N ASN A 339 14.44 -5.01 -17.48
CA ASN A 339 13.18 -4.27 -17.40
C ASN A 339 13.35 -2.91 -16.70
N ASN A 340 14.04 -2.88 -15.56
CA ASN A 340 14.21 -1.65 -14.76
C ASN A 340 14.94 -0.55 -15.55
N PHE A 341 16.08 -0.89 -16.12
CA PHE A 341 16.87 0.06 -16.89
C PHE A 341 16.12 0.57 -18.12
N HIS A 342 15.53 -0.32 -18.92
CA HIS A 342 14.93 0.08 -20.19
C HIS A 342 13.53 0.68 -20.06
N LEU A 343 12.76 0.31 -19.03
CA LEU A 343 11.39 0.83 -18.84
C LEU A 343 11.32 2.03 -17.89
N HIS A 344 12.16 2.08 -16.86
CA HIS A 344 12.18 3.19 -15.89
C HIS A 344 13.36 4.15 -16.09
N GLY A 345 14.32 3.80 -16.97
CA GLY A 345 15.52 4.61 -17.20
C GLY A 345 16.61 4.45 -16.14
N PHE A 346 16.37 3.62 -15.11
CA PHE A 346 17.29 3.43 -13.98
C PHE A 346 17.25 1.99 -13.46
N CYS A 347 18.41 1.45 -13.09
CA CYS A 347 18.53 0.15 -12.44
C CYS A 347 19.46 0.26 -11.23
N LYS A 348 18.95 -0.14 -10.05
CA LYS A 348 19.69 -0.09 -8.78
C LYS A 348 20.97 -0.93 -8.79
N ASN A 349 21.02 -1.99 -9.59
CA ASN A 349 22.17 -2.88 -9.69
C ASN A 349 23.30 -2.31 -10.57
N GLY A 350 23.08 -1.18 -11.25
CA GLY A 350 24.09 -0.52 -12.09
C GLY A 350 24.78 -1.50 -13.05
N ASP A 351 26.11 -1.45 -13.10
CA ASP A 351 26.94 -2.30 -13.96
C ASP A 351 27.00 -3.76 -13.48
N ALA A 352 26.65 -4.04 -12.22
CA ALA A 352 26.58 -5.39 -11.67
C ALA A 352 25.29 -6.13 -12.04
N CYS A 353 24.39 -5.51 -12.81
CA CYS A 353 23.15 -6.14 -13.24
C CYS A 353 23.43 -7.33 -14.17
N PRO A 354 22.84 -8.53 -13.91
CA PRO A 354 23.01 -9.68 -14.79
C PRO A 354 22.27 -9.52 -16.14
N PHE A 355 21.36 -8.55 -16.22
CA PHE A 355 20.59 -8.22 -17.41
C PHE A 355 21.27 -7.13 -18.25
N LEU A 356 21.00 -7.12 -19.56
CA LEU A 356 21.60 -6.20 -20.49
C LEU A 356 21.10 -4.76 -20.27
N HIS A 357 22.01 -3.89 -19.86
CA HIS A 357 21.91 -2.43 -19.97
C HIS A 357 22.58 -1.96 -21.27
N GLY A 358 22.31 -0.74 -21.73
CA GLY A 358 22.99 -0.19 -22.91
C GLY A 358 22.12 0.77 -23.72
N GLU A 359 22.23 0.69 -25.05
CA GLU A 359 21.53 1.58 -25.97
C GLU A 359 20.02 1.61 -25.71
N LYS A 360 19.46 2.80 -25.89
CA LYS A 360 18.02 3.04 -25.78
C LYS A 360 17.26 2.21 -26.82
N LEU A 361 16.29 1.45 -26.34
CA LEU A 361 15.39 0.68 -27.20
C LEU A 361 14.49 1.61 -28.03
N SER A 362 14.18 1.18 -29.26
CA SER A 362 13.14 1.82 -30.06
C SER A 362 11.78 1.71 -29.40
N GLN A 363 10.81 2.55 -29.80
CA GLN A 363 9.47 2.53 -29.21
C GLN A 363 8.78 1.16 -29.36
N GLY A 364 8.98 0.48 -30.50
CA GLY A 364 8.47 -0.88 -30.71
C GLY A 364 9.11 -1.91 -29.78
N GLU A 365 10.43 -1.84 -29.58
CA GLU A 365 11.16 -2.72 -28.66
C GLU A 365 10.76 -2.47 -27.19
N LEU A 366 10.51 -1.21 -26.81
CA LEU A 366 9.96 -0.85 -25.49
C LEU A 366 8.57 -1.44 -25.28
N THR A 367 7.67 -1.33 -26.26
CA THR A 367 6.32 -1.93 -26.18
C THR A 367 6.41 -3.46 -26.06
N LEU A 368 7.31 -4.10 -26.83
CA LEU A 368 7.55 -5.54 -26.73
C LEU A 368 8.11 -5.94 -25.35
N LEU A 369 9.04 -5.16 -24.79
CA LEU A 369 9.57 -5.39 -23.45
C LEU A 369 8.49 -5.25 -22.38
N LYS A 370 7.63 -4.23 -22.47
CA LYS A 370 6.47 -4.06 -21.58
C LYS A 370 5.52 -5.25 -21.68
N GLN A 371 5.20 -5.70 -22.90
CA GLN A 371 4.35 -6.86 -23.12
C GLN A 371 4.94 -8.15 -22.52
N LYS A 372 6.26 -8.35 -22.64
CA LYS A 372 6.97 -9.47 -22.00
C LYS A 372 6.98 -9.35 -20.47
N SER A 373 7.19 -8.15 -19.93
CA SER A 373 7.16 -7.85 -18.50
C SER A 373 5.82 -8.22 -17.86
N ARG A 374 4.71 -8.01 -18.57
CA ARG A 374 3.37 -8.45 -18.13
C ARG A 374 3.15 -9.96 -18.10
N GLY A 375 4.11 -10.76 -18.58
CA GLY A 375 4.12 -12.21 -18.36
C GLY A 375 4.61 -12.61 -16.95
N ILE A 376 5.14 -11.65 -16.17
CA ILE A 376 5.59 -11.83 -14.79
C ILE A 376 4.49 -11.27 -13.88
N PRO A 377 3.93 -12.06 -12.95
CA PRO A 377 2.89 -11.56 -12.06
C PRO A 377 3.40 -10.47 -11.11
N CYS A 378 2.60 -9.43 -10.93
CA CYS A 378 2.77 -8.44 -9.88
C CYS A 378 2.47 -9.06 -8.51
N ASN A 379 3.23 -8.73 -7.48
CA ASN A 379 2.98 -9.24 -6.12
C ASN A 379 1.57 -8.89 -5.60
N ASP A 380 1.08 -7.70 -5.96
CA ASP A 380 -0.25 -7.22 -5.55
C ASP A 380 -1.37 -7.63 -6.53
N MET A 381 -1.03 -8.33 -7.62
CA MET A 381 -1.96 -8.85 -8.64
C MET A 381 -3.04 -7.82 -9.03
N SER A 382 -4.33 -8.18 -9.00
CA SER A 382 -5.40 -7.25 -9.36
C SER A 382 -5.60 -6.08 -8.37
N GLY A 383 -4.93 -6.10 -7.22
CA GLY A 383 -5.01 -5.06 -6.19
C GLY A 383 -3.97 -3.94 -6.35
N CYS A 384 -3.01 -4.08 -7.27
CA CYS A 384 -1.94 -3.11 -7.48
C CYS A 384 -2.50 -1.73 -7.85
N ASP A 385 -2.08 -0.68 -7.14
CA ASP A 385 -2.44 0.72 -7.38
C ASP A 385 -1.28 1.56 -7.97
N ASN A 386 -0.10 0.97 -8.13
CA ASN A 386 1.04 1.67 -8.73
C ASN A 386 0.80 1.89 -10.24
N ALA A 387 0.58 3.15 -10.65
CA ALA A 387 0.36 3.52 -12.05
C ALA A 387 1.56 3.21 -12.97
N ASP A 388 2.77 3.10 -12.43
CA ASP A 388 4.00 2.73 -13.15
C ASP A 388 4.27 1.23 -13.18
N CYS A 389 3.41 0.38 -12.60
CA CYS A 389 3.63 -1.06 -12.61
C CYS A 389 3.61 -1.63 -14.04
N MET A 390 4.72 -2.26 -14.43
CA MET A 390 4.91 -2.90 -15.74
C MET A 390 4.75 -4.43 -15.69
N LEU A 391 4.44 -4.99 -14.52
CA LEU A 391 4.16 -6.41 -14.33
C LEU A 391 2.70 -6.72 -14.70
N GLY A 392 2.37 -7.99 -14.80
CA GLY A 392 1.02 -8.43 -15.13
C GLY A 392 0.13 -8.48 -13.89
N HIS A 393 -1.13 -8.09 -14.02
CA HIS A 393 -2.11 -8.11 -12.93
C HIS A 393 -3.20 -9.17 -13.11
N HIS A 394 -3.27 -9.75 -14.32
CA HIS A 394 -4.08 -10.92 -14.63
C HIS A 394 -3.44 -11.73 -15.76
N CYS A 395 -3.91 -12.96 -15.97
CA CYS A 395 -3.41 -13.77 -17.07
C CYS A 395 -3.78 -13.12 -18.41
N ARG A 396 -2.81 -13.01 -19.34
CA ARG A 396 -3.05 -12.55 -20.71
C ARG A 396 -4.08 -13.40 -21.45
N TRP A 397 -4.10 -14.70 -21.18
CA TRP A 397 -4.98 -15.65 -21.86
C TRP A 397 -6.32 -15.85 -21.14
N LEU A 398 -6.48 -15.30 -19.92
CA LEU A 398 -7.72 -15.40 -19.13
C LEU A 398 -8.23 -16.85 -19.09
N LYS A 399 -9.53 -17.07 -19.35
CA LYS A 399 -10.17 -18.40 -19.39
C LYS A 399 -9.59 -19.34 -20.47
N ASN A 400 -8.92 -18.79 -21.47
CA ASN A 400 -8.29 -19.54 -22.56
C ASN A 400 -6.84 -19.93 -22.25
N CYS A 401 -6.40 -19.81 -20.99
CA CYS A 401 -5.08 -20.22 -20.57
C CYS A 401 -5.00 -21.75 -20.43
N GLU A 402 -4.22 -22.39 -21.29
CA GLU A 402 -4.03 -23.85 -21.28
C GLU A 402 -2.84 -24.29 -20.40
N HIS A 403 -2.13 -23.34 -19.78
CA HIS A 403 -0.97 -23.64 -18.94
C HIS A 403 -1.41 -24.15 -17.57
N SER A 404 -1.25 -25.46 -17.34
CA SER A 404 -1.54 -26.12 -16.05
C SER A 404 -0.80 -25.50 -14.86
N SER A 405 0.40 -24.97 -15.09
CA SER A 405 1.23 -24.27 -14.09
C SER A 405 1.36 -22.77 -14.38
N CYS A 406 0.27 -22.11 -14.80
CA CYS A 406 0.26 -20.66 -15.01
C CYS A 406 0.59 -19.90 -13.72
N ARG A 407 1.48 -18.91 -13.80
CA ARG A 407 1.92 -18.09 -12.66
C ARG A 407 0.86 -17.11 -12.15
N PHE A 408 -0.22 -16.91 -12.91
CA PHE A 408 -1.34 -16.00 -12.58
C PHE A 408 -2.52 -16.75 -11.92
N GLN A 409 -2.23 -17.72 -11.06
CA GLN A 409 -3.23 -18.59 -10.42
C GLN A 409 -4.35 -17.75 -9.78
N GLY A 410 -5.61 -18.06 -10.11
CA GLY A 410 -6.78 -17.32 -9.62
C GLY A 410 -7.16 -16.06 -10.42
N TYR A 411 -6.32 -15.58 -11.35
CA TYR A 411 -6.55 -14.37 -12.14
C TYR A 411 -6.82 -14.68 -13.64
N HIS A 412 -7.59 -15.74 -13.89
CA HIS A 412 -8.04 -16.13 -15.23
C HIS A 412 -9.48 -15.69 -15.53
N ASP A 413 -10.25 -15.34 -14.49
CA ASP A 413 -11.64 -14.89 -14.59
C ASP A 413 -11.75 -13.40 -14.23
N ILE A 414 -11.00 -12.57 -14.96
CA ILE A 414 -10.98 -11.12 -14.79
C ILE A 414 -11.72 -10.51 -15.97
N ASP A 415 -12.73 -9.68 -15.71
CA ASP A 415 -13.32 -8.83 -16.73
C ASP A 415 -12.27 -7.81 -17.19
N THR A 416 -11.87 -7.89 -18.45
CA THR A 416 -10.86 -6.99 -19.03
C THR A 416 -11.47 -5.72 -19.61
N LYS A 417 -12.77 -5.50 -19.45
CA LYS A 417 -13.41 -4.24 -19.81
C LYS A 417 -13.12 -3.17 -18.75
N PRO A 418 -12.29 -2.15 -19.05
CA PRO A 418 -12.01 -1.09 -18.09
C PRO A 418 -13.26 -0.22 -17.90
N ARG A 419 -13.54 0.16 -16.66
CA ARG A 419 -14.66 1.02 -16.24
C ARG A 419 -14.21 2.30 -15.56
N VAL A 420 -13.08 2.24 -14.86
CA VAL A 420 -12.53 3.38 -14.15
C VAL A 420 -11.07 3.54 -14.54
N LYS A 421 -10.70 4.79 -14.83
CA LYS A 421 -9.32 5.21 -14.99
C LYS A 421 -8.90 5.96 -13.74
N VAL A 422 -7.87 5.47 -13.05
CA VAL A 422 -7.35 6.08 -11.82
C VAL A 422 -6.00 6.72 -12.13
N TYR A 423 -5.86 8.01 -11.84
CA TYR A 423 -4.64 8.77 -12.05
C TYR A 423 -3.71 8.68 -10.84
N GLU A 424 -2.43 8.97 -11.06
CA GLU A 424 -1.40 8.99 -10.01
C GLU A 424 -1.71 9.96 -8.86
N ASP A 425 -2.49 11.02 -9.12
CA ASP A 425 -2.97 11.98 -8.12
C ASP A 425 -4.21 11.49 -7.34
N GLY A 426 -4.62 10.24 -7.54
CA GLY A 426 -5.80 9.63 -6.91
C GLY A 426 -7.13 10.02 -7.55
N THR A 427 -7.15 10.96 -8.51
CA THR A 427 -8.38 11.31 -9.21
C THR A 427 -8.84 10.15 -10.09
N THR A 428 -10.16 10.04 -10.27
CA THR A 428 -10.76 8.96 -11.07
C THR A 428 -11.61 9.51 -12.19
N GLN A 429 -11.62 8.81 -13.33
CA GLN A 429 -12.48 9.09 -14.47
C GLN A 429 -13.25 7.81 -14.82
N MET A 430 -14.59 7.91 -14.81
CA MET A 430 -15.45 6.85 -15.33
C MET A 430 -15.31 6.77 -16.86
N LEU A 431 -15.09 5.56 -17.36
CA LEU A 431 -15.04 5.28 -18.79
C LEU A 431 -16.43 4.90 -19.27
N ALA A 432 -16.88 5.52 -20.37
CA ALA A 432 -18.16 5.21 -20.98
C ALA A 432 -18.18 3.76 -21.47
N THR A 433 -19.32 3.10 -21.26
CA THR A 433 -19.57 1.67 -21.55
C THR A 433 -19.46 1.28 -23.00
#